data_AF-A0AAW6BN14-F1
#
_entry.id   AF-A0AAW6BN14-F1
#
_cell.length_a   1.000
_cell.length_b   1.000
_cell.length_c   1.000
_cell.angle_alpha   90.00
_cell.angle_beta   90.00
_cell.angle_gamma   90.00
#
_symmetry.space_group_name_H-M   'P 1'
#
loop_
_entity.id
_entity.type
_entity.pdbx_description
1 polymer ?
#
loop_
_entity_poly.entity_id
_entity_poly.type
_entity_poly.pdbx_seq_one_letter_code
_entity_poly.pdbx_strand_id
1 'polypeptide(L)'
;MPLLDSFTVDHTRMNAPAVRVAKTMKTPHGDTITVFDLRFCIPNKQVMPEKGIHTLEHLFAGFMRNHLNGEGVEIIDISPMGCRTGFYMSLIGAPAEIRVADAWKAAMADVLKVKDQSKIPELNIYQCGTYHMHSLTEAQDIARHILDSDVLVNKNDELALPEEKLTELKV
;
A
#
# COMPACT_ATOMS: atom_id res chain seq x y z
N MET A 1 -0.40 -24.90 -4.06
CA MET A 1 0.16 -23.64 -3.53
C MET A 1 -0.60 -23.35 -2.24
N PRO A 2 0.06 -23.11 -1.09
CA PRO A 2 -0.66 -22.87 0.15
C PRO A 2 -1.58 -21.64 0.00
N LEU A 3 -2.76 -21.72 0.60
CA LEU A 3 -3.66 -20.58 0.67
C LEU A 3 -2.98 -19.47 1.49
N LEU A 4 -2.79 -18.30 0.87
CA LEU A 4 -2.37 -17.11 1.60
C LEU A 4 -3.61 -16.48 2.24
N ASP A 5 -3.51 -16.07 3.51
CA ASP A 5 -4.58 -15.37 4.25
C ASP A 5 -5.11 -14.13 3.51
N SER A 6 -4.33 -13.58 2.59
CA SER A 6 -4.77 -12.48 1.71
C SER A 6 -5.91 -12.86 0.74
N PHE A 7 -6.12 -14.15 0.46
CA PHE A 7 -7.16 -14.64 -0.47
C PHE A 7 -8.50 -14.95 0.20
N THR A 8 -8.59 -14.87 1.53
CA THR A 8 -9.83 -15.18 2.27
C THR A 8 -10.69 -13.96 2.56
N VAL A 9 -10.33 -12.79 2.03
CA VAL A 9 -11.12 -11.55 2.17
C VAL A 9 -11.90 -11.21 0.89
N ASP A 10 -13.14 -10.76 1.08
CA ASP A 10 -14.09 -10.41 0.03
C ASP A 10 -13.80 -9.01 -0.53
N HIS A 11 -13.18 -8.99 -1.70
CA HIS A 11 -12.85 -7.75 -2.42
C HIS A 11 -14.08 -7.04 -2.98
N THR A 12 -15.25 -7.67 -3.06
CA THR A 12 -16.49 -7.02 -3.52
C THR A 12 -17.08 -6.08 -2.48
N ARG A 13 -16.72 -6.27 -1.20
CA ARG A 13 -17.15 -5.48 -0.04
C ARG A 13 -16.06 -4.59 0.54
N MET A 14 -14.83 -4.69 0.03
CA MET A 14 -13.68 -3.96 0.53
C MET A 14 -13.80 -2.45 0.21
N ASN A 15 -13.68 -1.62 1.24
CA ASN A 15 -13.66 -0.17 1.10
C ASN A 15 -12.27 0.32 0.67
N ALA A 16 -12.24 1.46 -0.01
CA ALA A 16 -11.01 2.20 -0.32
C ALA A 16 -11.32 3.72 -0.39
N PRO A 17 -10.38 4.59 -0.01
CA PRO A 17 -9.06 4.29 0.55
C PRO A 17 -9.09 3.66 1.94
N ALA A 18 -8.24 2.65 2.20
CA ALA A 18 -8.23 1.98 3.50
C ALA A 18 -6.90 1.28 3.83
N VAL A 19 -6.61 1.16 5.13
CA VAL A 19 -5.54 0.33 5.68
C VAL A 19 -6.11 -0.96 6.24
N ARG A 20 -5.42 -2.07 6.03
CA ARG A 20 -5.75 -3.38 6.61
C ARG A 20 -4.49 -4.18 6.91
N VAL A 21 -4.48 -4.92 8.02
CA VAL A 21 -3.45 -5.94 8.25
C VAL A 21 -3.69 -7.11 7.32
N ALA A 22 -2.87 -7.23 6.27
CA ALA A 22 -2.95 -8.31 5.30
C ALA A 22 -2.41 -9.63 5.86
N LYS A 23 -1.34 -9.55 6.65
CA LYS A 23 -0.68 -10.70 7.26
C LYS A 23 0.13 -10.28 8.48
N THR A 24 0.23 -11.16 9.47
CA THR A 24 1.21 -11.05 10.55
C THR A 24 2.05 -12.33 10.59
N MET A 25 3.36 -12.19 10.81
CA MET A 25 4.31 -13.29 10.91
C MET A 25 5.23 -13.09 12.12
N LYS A 26 5.83 -14.18 12.59
CA LYS A 26 6.89 -14.15 13.61
C LYS A 26 8.20 -14.60 12.99
N THR A 27 9.30 -13.94 13.32
CA THR A 27 10.65 -14.46 13.02
C THR A 27 10.94 -15.66 13.92
N PRO A 28 11.93 -16.51 13.59
CA PRO A 28 12.32 -17.64 14.45
C PRO A 28 12.70 -17.24 15.90
N HIS A 29 13.08 -15.98 16.10
CA HIS A 29 13.46 -15.43 17.41
C HIS A 29 12.38 -14.54 18.05
N GLY A 30 11.19 -14.43 17.44
CA GLY A 30 10.00 -13.84 18.07
C GLY A 30 9.63 -12.41 17.65
N ASP A 31 10.41 -11.77 16.78
CA ASP A 31 10.06 -10.45 16.24
C ASP A 31 8.80 -10.54 15.39
N THR A 32 8.03 -9.45 15.35
CA THR A 32 6.79 -9.39 14.57
C THR A 32 7.07 -8.74 13.23
N ILE A 33 6.60 -9.37 12.15
CA ILE A 33 6.51 -8.77 10.82
C ILE A 33 5.04 -8.59 10.49
N THR A 34 4.65 -7.39 10.10
CA THR A 34 3.30 -7.09 9.65
C THR A 34 3.35 -6.63 8.20
N VAL A 35 2.44 -7.18 7.39
CA VAL A 35 2.20 -6.72 6.02
C VAL A 35 0.86 -6.00 6.00
N PHE A 36 0.88 -4.74 5.59
CA PHE A 36 -0.29 -3.91 5.40
C PHE A 36 -0.72 -3.88 3.94
N ASP A 37 -2.02 -4.02 3.72
CA ASP A 37 -2.72 -3.68 2.49
C ASP A 37 -3.10 -2.20 2.58
N LEU A 38 -2.40 -1.38 1.79
CA LEU A 38 -2.69 0.04 1.61
C LEU A 38 -3.53 0.15 0.36
N ARG A 39 -4.85 0.13 0.52
CA ARG A 39 -5.80 0.06 -0.59
C ARG A 39 -6.14 1.46 -1.07
N PHE A 40 -5.68 1.83 -2.26
CA PHE A 40 -5.92 3.15 -2.86
C PHE A 40 -7.25 3.20 -3.63
N CYS A 41 -7.61 2.09 -4.27
CA CYS A 41 -8.73 2.02 -5.20
C CYS A 41 -9.73 0.94 -4.80
N ILE A 42 -11.02 1.20 -5.02
CA ILE A 42 -12.06 0.19 -4.79
C ILE A 42 -11.83 -0.98 -5.77
N PRO A 43 -11.68 -2.23 -5.27
CA PRO A 43 -11.38 -3.37 -6.14
C PRO A 43 -12.39 -3.54 -7.28
N ASN A 44 -11.90 -3.85 -8.47
CA ASN A 44 -12.68 -4.06 -9.70
C ASN A 44 -13.50 -2.85 -10.19
N LYS A 45 -13.33 -1.66 -9.60
CA LYS A 45 -14.02 -0.42 -10.01
C LYS A 45 -13.06 0.69 -10.41
N GLN A 46 -11.89 0.74 -9.80
CA GLN A 46 -10.89 1.79 -10.02
C GLN A 46 -9.50 1.16 -10.14
N VAL A 47 -8.59 1.86 -10.81
CA VAL A 47 -7.21 1.43 -11.01
C VAL A 47 -6.29 2.64 -11.13
N MET A 48 -5.10 2.58 -10.53
CA MET A 48 -4.09 3.61 -10.73
C MET A 48 -3.40 3.44 -12.09
N PRO A 49 -3.11 4.53 -12.82
CA PRO A 49 -2.35 4.46 -14.06
C PRO A 49 -0.91 4.00 -13.81
N GLU A 50 -0.32 3.30 -14.77
CA GLU A 50 1.01 2.67 -14.62
C GLU A 50 2.16 3.65 -14.37
N LYS A 51 2.15 4.82 -15.03
CA LYS A 51 3.20 5.82 -14.85
C LYS A 51 3.06 6.51 -13.50
N GLY A 52 1.82 6.83 -13.11
CA GLY A 52 1.50 7.38 -11.79
C GLY A 52 1.89 6.45 -10.65
N ILE A 53 1.50 5.18 -10.67
CA ILE A 53 1.81 4.23 -9.59
C ILE A 53 3.32 3.96 -9.47
N HIS A 54 4.04 3.85 -10.59
CA HIS A 54 5.49 3.66 -10.59
C HIS A 54 6.23 4.91 -10.11
N THR A 55 5.77 6.11 -10.50
CA THR A 55 6.32 7.36 -9.94
C THR A 55 6.04 7.49 -8.45
N LEU A 56 4.84 7.07 -8.02
CA LEU A 56 4.48 7.06 -6.63
C LEU A 56 5.34 6.09 -5.82
N GLU A 57 5.65 4.90 -6.34
CA GLU A 57 6.55 3.93 -5.70
C GLU A 57 7.90 4.55 -5.28
N HIS A 58 8.56 5.25 -6.21
CA HIS A 58 9.85 5.93 -5.97
C HIS A 58 9.80 7.00 -4.85
N LEU A 59 8.64 7.63 -4.66
CA LEU A 59 8.47 8.67 -3.64
C LEU A 59 7.96 8.10 -2.31
N PHE A 60 7.01 7.18 -2.40
CA PHE A 60 6.18 6.71 -1.29
C PHE A 60 7.01 5.94 -0.28
N ALA A 61 7.96 5.13 -0.74
CA ALA A 61 8.90 4.39 0.08
C ALA A 61 9.72 5.30 1.01
N GLY A 62 10.21 6.43 0.51
CA GLY A 62 10.99 7.39 1.29
C GLY A 62 10.11 8.17 2.27
N PHE A 63 8.99 8.71 1.79
CA PHE A 63 8.11 9.52 2.63
C PHE A 63 7.44 8.71 3.75
N MET A 64 7.03 7.47 3.49
CA MET A 64 6.50 6.61 4.55
C MET A 64 7.52 6.33 5.65
N ARG A 65 8.80 6.13 5.30
CA ARG A 65 9.86 5.96 6.30
C ARG A 65 10.02 7.17 7.18
N ASN A 66 9.90 8.38 6.64
CA ASN A 66 9.98 9.62 7.43
C ASN A 66 8.85 9.74 8.48
N HIS A 67 7.67 9.19 8.19
CA HIS A 67 6.48 9.36 9.03
C HIS A 67 6.12 8.12 9.87
N LEU A 68 6.63 6.94 9.54
CA LEU A 68 6.24 5.69 10.20
C LEU A 68 7.39 4.99 10.95
N ASN A 69 8.64 5.09 10.48
CA ASN A 69 9.77 4.44 11.17
C ASN A 69 9.99 5.05 12.56
N GLY A 70 10.55 4.24 13.47
CA GLY A 70 10.75 4.60 14.86
C GLY A 70 9.69 4.00 15.78
N GLU A 71 9.89 4.14 17.10
CA GLU A 71 8.97 3.59 18.12
C GLU A 71 8.62 2.11 17.90
N GLY A 72 9.63 1.29 17.60
CA GLY A 72 9.47 -0.15 17.37
C GLY A 72 8.93 -0.54 15.98
N VAL A 73 8.97 0.38 15.01
CA VAL A 73 8.60 0.13 13.62
C VAL A 73 9.76 0.38 12.68
N GLU A 74 10.00 -0.54 11.75
CA GLU A 74 10.97 -0.40 10.67
C GLU A 74 10.42 -0.99 9.36
N ILE A 75 10.21 -0.12 8.35
CA ILE A 75 9.70 -0.55 7.03
C ILE A 75 10.78 -1.35 6.28
N ILE A 76 10.41 -2.55 5.86
CA ILE A 76 11.21 -3.42 4.98
C ILE A 76 11.01 -2.97 3.53
N ASP A 77 9.79 -2.98 3.03
CA ASP A 77 9.46 -2.71 1.63
C ASP A 77 8.06 -2.12 1.44
N ILE A 78 7.88 -1.33 0.38
CA ILE A 78 6.57 -0.84 -0.10
C ILE A 78 6.51 -1.06 -1.62
N SER A 79 5.70 -2.02 -2.06
CA SER A 79 5.63 -2.42 -3.46
C SER A 79 4.20 -2.31 -4.01
N PRO A 80 4.03 -1.91 -5.29
CA PRO A 80 2.73 -1.83 -5.93
C PRO A 80 2.12 -3.22 -6.09
N MET A 81 0.81 -3.32 -5.87
CA MET A 81 0.07 -4.54 -6.20
C MET A 81 -0.05 -4.69 -7.72
N GLY A 82 0.08 -5.92 -8.23
CA GLY A 82 -0.07 -6.20 -9.66
C GLY A 82 -1.42 -5.81 -10.26
N CYS A 83 -2.49 -5.77 -9.46
CA CYS A 83 -3.81 -5.27 -9.87
C CYS A 83 -3.91 -3.74 -9.90
N ARG A 84 -2.85 -3.01 -9.50
CA ARG A 84 -2.75 -1.54 -9.45
C ARG A 84 -3.85 -0.84 -8.64
N THR A 85 -4.37 -1.50 -7.61
CA THR A 85 -5.39 -0.92 -6.71
C THR A 85 -4.82 -0.50 -5.36
N GLY A 86 -3.55 -0.76 -5.09
CA GLY A 86 -2.92 -0.40 -3.83
C GLY A 86 -1.45 -0.81 -3.79
N PHE A 87 -0.89 -0.75 -2.60
CA PHE A 87 0.47 -1.17 -2.26
C PHE A 87 0.44 -2.16 -1.11
N TYR A 88 1.38 -3.11 -1.11
CA TYR A 88 1.71 -3.83 0.10
C TYR A 88 2.90 -3.15 0.78
N MET A 89 2.79 -2.92 2.08
CA MET A 89 3.90 -2.46 2.91
C MET A 89 4.25 -3.54 3.93
N SER A 90 5.47 -4.03 3.90
CA SER A 90 6.01 -4.95 4.90
C SER A 90 6.91 -4.20 5.88
N LEU A 91 6.78 -4.51 7.17
CA LEU A 91 7.55 -3.87 8.23
C LEU A 91 7.82 -4.82 9.40
N ILE A 92 8.87 -4.52 10.15
CA ILE A 92 9.11 -5.04 11.49
C ILE A 92 8.29 -4.19 12.46
N GLY A 93 7.61 -4.83 13.40
CA GLY A 93 6.71 -4.20 14.35
C GLY A 93 5.24 -4.52 14.08
N ALA A 94 4.36 -3.99 14.93
CA ALA A 94 2.90 -4.16 14.82
C ALA A 94 2.18 -2.83 15.15
N PRO A 95 2.40 -1.76 14.38
CA PRO A 95 1.71 -0.50 14.61
C PRO A 95 0.20 -0.67 14.37
N ALA A 96 -0.60 0.09 15.11
CA ALA A 96 -2.03 0.17 14.84
C ALA A 96 -2.30 0.74 13.44
N GLU A 97 -3.37 0.28 12.79
CA GLU A 97 -3.73 0.68 11.41
C GLU A 97 -3.92 2.19 11.28
N ILE A 98 -4.41 2.85 12.35
CA ILE A 98 -4.61 4.30 12.36
C ILE A 98 -3.28 5.07 12.27
N ARG A 99 -2.22 4.59 12.95
CA ARG A 99 -0.88 5.19 12.84
C ARG A 99 -0.34 5.06 11.41
N VAL A 100 -0.60 3.92 10.78
CA VAL A 100 -0.23 3.69 9.37
C VAL A 100 -1.02 4.61 8.43
N ALA A 101 -2.32 4.79 8.66
CA ALA A 101 -3.17 5.68 7.87
C ALA A 101 -2.72 7.15 7.98
N ASP A 102 -2.36 7.61 9.18
CA ASP A 102 -1.87 8.96 9.39
C ASP A 102 -0.51 9.20 8.71
N ALA A 103 0.43 8.25 8.84
CA ALA A 103 1.71 8.30 8.14
C ALA A 103 1.53 8.28 6.61
N TRP A 104 0.58 7.49 6.12
CA TRP A 104 0.25 7.42 4.69
C TRP A 104 -0.28 8.76 4.18
N LYS A 105 -1.25 9.39 4.86
CA LYS A 105 -1.73 10.73 4.49
C LYS A 105 -0.59 11.76 4.51
N ALA A 106 0.27 11.75 5.53
CA ALA A 106 1.43 12.64 5.59
C ALA A 106 2.37 12.43 4.39
N ALA A 107 2.63 11.18 4.00
CA ALA A 107 3.42 10.86 2.82
C ALA A 107 2.76 11.35 1.51
N MET A 108 1.44 11.24 1.38
CA MET A 108 0.72 11.79 0.21
C MET A 108 0.83 13.32 0.15
N ALA A 109 0.78 14.00 1.29
CA ALA A 109 0.99 15.45 1.35
C ALA A 109 2.41 15.85 0.91
N ASP A 110 3.42 15.03 1.20
CA ASP A 110 4.79 15.26 0.72
C ASP A 110 4.94 15.04 -0.78
N VAL A 111 4.24 14.06 -1.37
CA VAL A 111 4.18 13.87 -2.83
C VAL A 111 3.70 15.14 -3.54
N LEU A 112 2.71 15.84 -2.98
CA LEU A 112 2.20 17.10 -3.53
C LEU A 112 3.20 18.26 -3.48
N LYS A 113 4.24 18.16 -2.62
CA LYS A 113 5.28 19.20 -2.51
C LYS A 113 6.37 19.03 -3.57
N VAL A 114 6.49 17.85 -4.20
CA VAL A 114 7.48 17.58 -5.26
C VAL A 114 7.18 18.46 -6.48
N LYS A 115 8.13 19.29 -6.89
CA LYS A 115 7.89 20.32 -7.92
C LYS A 115 8.14 19.83 -9.34
N ASP A 116 9.06 18.90 -9.52
CA ASP A 116 9.49 18.46 -10.84
C ASP A 116 10.08 17.05 -10.79
N GLN A 117 10.13 16.37 -11.94
CA GLN A 117 10.60 14.98 -12.01
C GLN A 117 12.08 14.80 -11.65
N SER A 118 12.91 15.85 -11.72
CA SER A 118 14.32 15.75 -11.32
C SER A 118 14.51 15.60 -9.82
N LYS A 119 13.46 15.86 -9.03
CA LYS A 119 13.44 15.62 -7.58
C LYS A 119 12.99 14.21 -7.20
N ILE A 120 12.57 13.39 -8.16
CA ILE A 120 12.19 12.01 -7.90
C ILE A 120 13.47 11.20 -7.71
N PRO A 121 13.67 10.55 -6.55
CA PRO A 121 14.83 9.69 -6.32
C PRO A 121 14.92 8.60 -7.38
N GLU A 122 16.12 8.30 -7.86
CA GLU A 122 16.41 7.14 -8.70
C GLU A 122 15.73 7.14 -10.09
N LEU A 123 15.07 8.24 -10.48
CA LEU A 123 14.48 8.40 -11.82
C LEU A 123 15.58 8.71 -12.85
N ASN A 124 16.33 7.69 -13.24
CA ASN A 124 17.32 7.73 -14.31
C ASN A 124 17.60 6.31 -14.86
N ILE A 125 18.29 6.24 -16.00
CA ILE A 125 18.57 5.00 -16.71
C ILE A 125 19.39 3.97 -15.91
N TYR A 126 20.16 4.41 -14.91
CA TYR A 126 21.04 3.53 -14.14
C TYR A 126 20.35 2.89 -12.93
N GLN A 127 19.29 3.51 -12.42
CA GLN A 127 18.66 3.14 -11.16
C GLN A 127 17.20 2.72 -11.29
N CYS A 128 16.54 3.05 -12.40
CA CYS A 128 15.16 2.64 -12.66
C CYS A 128 15.09 1.68 -13.86
N GLY A 129 14.51 0.50 -13.64
CA GLY A 129 14.38 -0.54 -14.66
C GLY A 129 13.53 -0.12 -15.88
N THR A 130 12.67 0.89 -15.75
CA THR A 130 11.91 1.48 -16.87
C THR A 130 11.73 2.99 -16.66
N TYR A 131 12.84 3.73 -16.66
CA TYR A 131 12.88 5.16 -16.32
C TYR A 131 12.04 6.10 -17.21
N HIS A 132 11.52 5.62 -18.35
CA HIS A 132 10.58 6.35 -19.20
C HIS A 132 9.13 6.27 -18.74
N MET A 133 8.77 5.29 -17.90
CA MET A 133 7.40 5.03 -17.45
C MET A 133 7.08 5.82 -16.18
N HIS A 134 7.21 7.15 -16.25
CA HIS A 134 6.95 8.06 -15.12
C HIS A 134 5.99 9.18 -15.50
N SER A 135 5.23 9.64 -14.50
CA SER A 135 4.31 10.77 -14.58
C SER A 135 4.11 11.33 -13.17
N LEU A 136 4.82 12.42 -12.84
CA LEU A 136 4.65 13.10 -11.56
C LEU A 136 3.22 13.64 -11.39
N THR A 137 2.61 14.14 -12.47
CA THR A 137 1.24 14.65 -12.44
C THR A 137 0.26 13.56 -12.00
N GLU A 138 0.34 12.36 -12.61
CA GLU A 138 -0.52 11.24 -12.23
C GLU A 138 -0.27 10.78 -10.78
N ALA A 139 0.98 10.73 -10.33
CA ALA A 139 1.30 10.40 -8.93
C ALA A 139 0.70 11.41 -7.94
N GLN A 140 0.72 12.70 -8.30
CA GLN A 140 0.09 13.76 -7.51
C GLN A 140 -1.44 13.72 -7.57
N ASP A 141 -2.04 13.29 -8.68
CA ASP A 141 -3.49 13.04 -8.76
C ASP A 141 -3.90 11.90 -7.83
N ILE A 142 -3.14 10.81 -7.82
CA ILE A 142 -3.34 9.71 -6.88
C ILE A 142 -3.24 10.22 -5.43
N ALA A 143 -2.19 10.97 -5.10
CA ALA A 143 -1.98 11.51 -3.76
C ALA A 143 -3.10 12.49 -3.34
N ARG A 144 -3.55 13.38 -4.24
CA ARG A 144 -4.71 14.26 -4.01
C ARG A 144 -5.96 13.46 -3.67
N HIS A 145 -6.25 12.42 -4.47
CA HIS A 145 -7.42 11.59 -4.25
C HIS A 145 -7.45 10.94 -2.86
N ILE A 146 -6.29 10.50 -2.35
CA ILE A 146 -6.18 9.95 -0.99
C ILE A 146 -6.41 11.03 0.08
N LEU A 147 -5.89 12.25 -0.10
CA LEU A 147 -6.08 13.34 0.86
C LEU A 147 -7.50 13.91 0.88
N ASP A 148 -8.17 13.89 -0.26
CA ASP A 148 -9.57 14.32 -0.41
C ASP A 148 -10.56 13.26 0.11
N SER A 149 -10.08 12.07 0.47
CA SER A 149 -10.87 10.95 0.98
C SER A 149 -10.54 10.65 2.45
N ASP A 150 -11.48 10.04 3.16
CA ASP A 150 -11.19 9.44 4.46
C ASP A 150 -10.46 8.10 4.25
N VAL A 151 -9.26 7.97 4.86
CA VAL A 151 -8.54 6.69 4.90
C VAL A 151 -9.13 5.82 6.01
N LEU A 152 -9.92 4.83 5.62
CA LEU A 152 -10.63 3.94 6.54
C LEU A 152 -9.71 2.82 7.09
N VAL A 153 -10.19 2.10 8.10
CA VAL A 153 -9.57 0.85 8.56
C VAL A 153 -10.51 -0.31 8.23
N ASN A 154 -10.06 -1.19 7.34
CA ASN A 154 -10.80 -2.42 7.03
C ASN A 154 -10.41 -3.51 8.03
N LYS A 155 -11.39 -4.27 8.52
CA LYS A 155 -11.18 -5.41 9.43
C LYS A 155 -11.35 -6.73 8.69
N ASN A 156 -10.45 -7.68 8.96
CA ASN A 156 -10.45 -8.98 8.28
C ASN A 156 -11.74 -9.76 8.59
N ASP A 157 -12.21 -9.74 9.83
CA ASP A 157 -13.40 -10.49 10.23
C ASP A 157 -14.67 -10.00 9.53
N GLU A 158 -14.76 -8.69 9.22
CA GLU A 158 -15.89 -8.11 8.51
C GLU A 158 -15.88 -8.43 7.02
N LEU A 159 -14.68 -8.60 6.45
CA LEU A 159 -14.44 -8.91 5.05
C LEU A 159 -14.24 -10.41 4.80
N ALA A 160 -14.26 -11.27 5.82
CA ALA A 160 -14.01 -12.69 5.65
C ALA A 160 -15.03 -13.30 4.67
N LEU A 161 -14.54 -14.08 3.71
CA LEU A 161 -15.37 -14.91 2.85
C LEU A 161 -15.95 -16.06 3.70
N PRO A 162 -17.27 -16.32 3.61
CA PRO A 162 -17.86 -17.50 4.24
C PRO A 162 -17.20 -18.80 3.75
N GLU A 163 -17.15 -19.82 4.60
CA GLU A 163 -16.55 -21.12 4.26
C GLU A 163 -17.22 -21.76 3.04
N GLU A 164 -18.54 -21.59 2.88
CA GLU A 164 -19.25 -22.08 1.69
C GLU A 164 -18.71 -21.41 0.42
N LYS A 165 -18.36 -20.12 0.51
CA LYS A 165 -17.83 -19.36 -0.63
C LYS A 165 -16.39 -19.77 -0.95
N LEU A 166 -15.56 -19.99 0.06
CA LEU A 166 -14.19 -20.52 -0.13
C LEU A 166 -14.23 -21.91 -0.79
N THR A 167 -15.15 -22.78 -0.33
CA THR A 167 -15.37 -24.11 -0.91
C THR A 167 -15.81 -24.03 -2.38
N GLU A 168 -16.76 -23.15 -2.70
CA GLU A 168 -17.22 -22.91 -4.07
C GLU A 168 -16.07 -22.47 -4.99
N LEU A 169 -15.19 -21.60 -4.48
CA LEU A 169 -14.03 -21.08 -5.20
C LEU A 169 -12.88 -22.10 -5.28
N LYS A 170 -12.96 -23.22 -4.56
CA LYS A 170 -11.92 -24.26 -4.43
C LYS A 170 -10.62 -23.70 -3.83
N VAL A 171 -10.79 -22.82 -2.85
CA VAL A 171 -9.72 -22.10 -2.16
C VAL A 171 -9.64 -22.57 -0.71
#